data_AF-A0A1I0ASL0-F1
#
_entry.id   AF-A0A1I0ASL0-F1
#
_cell.length_a   1.000
_cell.length_b   1.000
_cell.length_c   1.000
_cell.angle_alpha   90.00
_cell.angle_beta   90.00
_cell.angle_gamma   90.00
#
_symmetry.space_group_name_H-M   'P 1'
#
loop_
_entity.id
_entity.type
_entity.pdbx_description
1 polymer ?
#
loop_
_entity_poly.entity_id
_entity_poly.type
_entity_poly.pdbx_seq_one_letter_code
_entity_poly.pdbx_strand_id
1 'polypeptide(L)'
;MTPQSSFMIVAAVRDGQLKDLRALLASMNNLPGHADPTNELVPFGKFDRLHFARFVIIEARTAQEIRAFGVTPRPWQPTLAFLGDIDGDMQTFFLELIERAESGLKKIFSHCEGFSEENQDLLGWMKANNINASATYVNWIGRTVRQIHEEAALHRSLSTYLQKTADDVGRENVRTLRQKLLSYVEMEKYKGRLTLTPPEPTPPEWKMRNLLHMIGIPLILLLLSPLLLVIALIFALRLRMLERSDPELFIRPSREHLAELTVQEDRDVSNQYSVFGDVKPGVVRLLTFKFVLLVTDYFARHIYNHGFLARIKTIHFARWVFMDNNHRVFFASNYDGSHESYMDDFINKVGWGLNLTFTNGVGYPTTRWIIKQGANREHAFKYTQRRHQIPTEVWYKAYPGLTAVDLARNSRIRQGVEIRQSNDAEIREWLSLI
;
A
#
# COMPACT_ATOMS: atom_id res chain seq x y z
N MET A 1 11.84 6.83 15.61
CA MET A 1 10.69 6.25 14.89
C MET A 1 11.07 4.89 14.31
N THR A 2 10.16 3.94 14.36
CA THR A 2 10.32 2.61 13.75
C THR A 2 9.97 2.68 12.27
N PRO A 3 10.90 2.43 11.33
CA PRO A 3 10.59 2.45 9.91
C PRO A 3 9.71 1.26 9.52
N GLN A 4 8.88 1.42 8.50
CA GLN A 4 8.08 0.34 7.93
C GLN A 4 8.84 -0.38 6.82
N SER A 5 8.57 -1.68 6.67
CA SER A 5 9.05 -2.52 5.57
C SER A 5 7.87 -3.24 4.92
N SER A 6 8.13 -3.89 3.80
CA SER A 6 7.13 -4.69 3.09
C SER A 6 7.75 -5.99 2.58
N PHE A 7 6.96 -7.06 2.51
CA PHE A 7 7.35 -8.32 1.87
C PHE A 7 6.31 -8.73 0.82
N MET A 8 6.73 -9.53 -0.15
CA MET A 8 5.86 -10.18 -1.13
C MET A 8 6.47 -11.52 -1.53
N ILE A 9 5.97 -12.59 -0.94
CA ILE A 9 6.35 -13.97 -1.23
C ILE A 9 5.49 -14.44 -2.38
N VAL A 10 6.11 -14.92 -3.45
CA VAL A 10 5.40 -15.41 -4.63
C VAL A 10 5.81 -16.83 -4.97
N ALA A 11 4.84 -17.67 -5.34
CA ALA A 11 5.12 -19.00 -5.85
C ALA A 11 4.03 -19.41 -6.84
N ALA A 12 4.45 -20.10 -7.91
CA ALA A 12 3.51 -20.67 -8.88
C ALA A 12 2.63 -21.71 -8.18
N VAL A 13 1.32 -21.69 -8.46
CA VAL A 13 0.38 -22.68 -7.94
C VAL A 13 0.52 -23.96 -8.76
N ARG A 14 0.66 -25.10 -8.10
CA ARG A 14 0.79 -26.41 -8.76
C ARG A 14 -0.42 -26.71 -9.65
N ASP A 15 -0.17 -27.45 -10.72
CA ASP A 15 -1.23 -27.93 -11.59
C ASP A 15 -2.31 -28.70 -10.81
N GLY A 16 -3.57 -28.35 -11.07
CA GLY A 16 -4.73 -28.94 -10.39
C GLY A 16 -5.03 -28.40 -8.98
N GLN A 17 -4.11 -27.67 -8.34
CA GLN A 17 -4.29 -27.21 -6.94
C GLN A 17 -5.02 -25.87 -6.80
N LEU A 18 -5.28 -25.15 -7.90
CA LEU A 18 -5.88 -23.82 -7.87
C LEU A 18 -7.24 -23.77 -7.16
N LYS A 19 -8.11 -24.75 -7.40
CA LYS A 19 -9.45 -24.80 -6.79
C LYS A 19 -9.36 -25.05 -5.28
N ASP A 20 -8.49 -25.97 -4.87
CA ASP A 20 -8.30 -26.34 -3.47
C ASP A 20 -7.67 -25.19 -2.70
N LEU A 21 -6.67 -24.51 -3.29
CA LEU A 21 -6.07 -23.31 -2.71
C LEU A 21 -7.10 -22.19 -2.52
N ARG A 22 -7.96 -21.91 -3.53
CA ARG A 22 -9.04 -20.92 -3.39
C ARG A 22 -10.01 -21.29 -2.27
N ALA A 23 -10.40 -22.56 -2.16
CA ALA A 23 -11.28 -23.02 -1.08
C ALA A 23 -10.63 -22.85 0.30
N LEU A 24 -9.33 -23.17 0.42
CA LEU A 24 -8.56 -22.97 1.65
C LEU A 24 -8.48 -21.48 2.01
N LEU A 25 -8.13 -20.61 1.07
CA LEU A 25 -8.07 -19.16 1.31
C LEU A 25 -9.44 -18.56 1.63
N ALA A 26 -10.51 -19.04 0.99
CA ALA A 26 -11.87 -18.61 1.31
C ALA A 26 -12.26 -18.93 2.76
N SER A 27 -11.78 -20.05 3.31
CA SER A 27 -11.99 -20.41 4.73
C SER A 27 -11.32 -19.47 5.73
N MET A 28 -10.43 -18.58 5.26
CA MET A 28 -9.74 -17.61 6.10
C MET A 28 -10.53 -16.33 6.37
N ASN A 29 -11.72 -16.19 5.80
CA ASN A 29 -12.45 -14.93 5.74
C ASN A 29 -13.73 -14.95 6.59
N ASN A 30 -14.01 -13.83 7.28
CA ASN A 30 -15.32 -13.60 7.93
C ASN A 30 -16.34 -12.96 6.98
N LEU A 31 -15.85 -12.17 6.02
CA LEU A 31 -16.63 -11.60 4.92
C LEU A 31 -15.86 -11.85 3.61
N PRO A 32 -16.51 -11.96 2.45
CA PRO A 32 -15.81 -12.24 1.19
C PRO A 32 -14.58 -11.36 0.96
N GLY A 33 -13.39 -11.97 0.97
CA GLY A 33 -12.10 -11.27 0.78
C GLY A 33 -11.55 -10.52 2.02
N HIS A 34 -12.22 -10.58 3.17
CA HIS A 34 -11.79 -9.95 4.43
C HIS A 34 -11.44 -11.02 5.46
N ALA A 35 -10.16 -11.03 5.85
CA ALA A 35 -9.57 -12.00 6.74
C ALA A 35 -10.24 -12.00 8.11
N ASP A 36 -10.45 -13.18 8.68
CA ASP A 36 -10.70 -13.32 10.11
C ASP A 36 -9.43 -12.99 10.91
N PRO A 37 -9.41 -11.96 11.77
CA PRO A 37 -8.25 -11.65 12.60
C PRO A 37 -7.84 -12.81 13.52
N THR A 38 -8.77 -13.69 13.87
CA THR A 38 -8.52 -14.85 14.72
C THR A 38 -8.28 -16.15 13.96
N ASN A 39 -8.07 -16.08 12.65
CA ASN A 39 -7.95 -17.26 11.80
C ASN A 39 -6.86 -18.24 12.28
N GLU A 40 -7.17 -19.54 12.24
CA GLU A 40 -6.26 -20.58 12.74
C GLU A 40 -5.04 -20.82 11.84
N LEU A 41 -5.15 -20.61 10.52
CA LEU A 41 -4.01 -20.77 9.61
C LEU A 41 -3.02 -19.63 9.77
N VAL A 42 -3.53 -18.39 9.80
CA VAL A 42 -2.72 -17.19 10.03
C VAL A 42 -3.47 -16.29 11.01
N PRO A 43 -3.09 -16.23 12.29
CA PRO A 43 -3.78 -15.42 13.29
C PRO A 43 -3.38 -13.95 13.17
N PHE A 44 -3.85 -13.28 12.11
CA PHE A 44 -3.44 -11.92 11.72
C PHE A 44 -3.53 -10.90 12.87
N GLY A 45 -4.58 -11.01 13.69
CA GLY A 45 -4.84 -10.15 14.84
C GLY A 45 -3.83 -10.25 15.98
N LYS A 46 -2.96 -11.27 15.97
CA LYS A 46 -1.91 -11.43 16.98
C LYS A 46 -0.62 -10.69 16.62
N PHE A 47 -0.45 -10.20 15.40
CA PHE A 47 0.78 -9.53 14.97
C PHE A 47 0.72 -8.02 15.22
N ASP A 48 1.36 -7.57 16.30
CA ASP A 48 1.37 -6.15 16.72
C ASP A 48 2.18 -5.22 15.79
N ARG A 49 2.80 -5.78 14.75
CA ARG A 49 3.63 -5.08 13.76
C ARG A 49 3.03 -5.13 12.35
N LEU A 50 1.92 -5.85 12.13
CA LEU A 50 1.35 -6.05 10.80
C LEU A 50 0.25 -5.04 10.51
N HIS A 51 0.49 -4.08 9.61
CA HIS A 51 -0.53 -3.10 9.23
C HIS A 51 -1.60 -3.72 8.33
N PHE A 52 -1.13 -4.29 7.22
CA PHE A 52 -1.96 -4.92 6.20
C PHE A 52 -1.31 -6.22 5.76
N ALA A 53 -2.13 -7.21 5.44
CA ALA A 53 -1.69 -8.42 4.75
C ALA A 53 -2.71 -8.81 3.68
N ARG A 54 -2.26 -9.52 2.67
CA ARG A 54 -3.16 -10.20 1.75
C ARG A 54 -2.57 -11.42 1.07
N PHE A 55 -3.45 -12.37 0.78
CA PHE A 55 -3.23 -13.43 -0.20
C PHE A 55 -3.97 -13.08 -1.48
N VAL A 56 -3.25 -13.09 -2.60
CA VAL A 56 -3.80 -12.81 -3.93
C VAL A 56 -3.34 -13.91 -4.87
N ILE A 57 -4.25 -14.49 -5.64
CA ILE A 57 -3.89 -15.37 -6.74
C ILE A 57 -3.79 -14.51 -8.01
N ILE A 58 -2.56 -14.32 -8.48
CA ILE A 58 -2.26 -13.52 -9.65
C ILE A 58 -2.50 -14.35 -10.90
N GLU A 59 -3.51 -13.96 -11.67
CA GLU A 59 -3.84 -14.51 -12.98
C GLU A 59 -3.64 -13.44 -14.07
N ALA A 60 -3.05 -13.80 -15.20
CA ALA A 60 -2.83 -12.89 -16.32
C ALA A 60 -4.07 -12.81 -17.24
N ARG A 61 -5.22 -12.38 -16.68
CA ARG A 61 -6.52 -12.34 -17.39
C ARG A 61 -6.51 -11.48 -18.65
N THR A 62 -5.66 -10.46 -18.71
CA THR A 62 -5.54 -9.53 -19.85
C THR A 62 -4.36 -9.82 -20.78
N ALA A 63 -3.64 -10.94 -20.60
CA ALA A 63 -2.40 -11.23 -21.35
C ALA A 63 -2.55 -11.23 -22.88
N GLN A 64 -3.77 -11.48 -23.39
CA GLN A 64 -4.04 -11.46 -24.83
C GLN A 64 -3.96 -10.06 -25.45
N GLU A 65 -4.09 -9.00 -24.65
CA GLU A 65 -4.04 -7.60 -25.13
C GLU A 65 -2.69 -7.23 -25.76
N ILE A 66 -1.60 -7.87 -25.35
CA ILE A 66 -0.25 -7.64 -25.92
C ILE A 66 -0.19 -7.98 -27.42
N ARG A 67 -1.12 -8.81 -27.95
CA ARG A 67 -1.22 -9.11 -29.39
C ARG A 67 -1.45 -7.86 -30.23
N ALA A 68 -2.13 -6.85 -29.69
CA ALA A 68 -2.35 -5.59 -30.40
C ALA A 68 -1.03 -4.89 -30.73
N PHE A 69 0.03 -5.16 -29.97
CA PHE A 69 1.39 -4.65 -30.19
C PHE A 69 2.24 -5.58 -31.09
N GLY A 70 1.64 -6.59 -31.72
CA GLY A 70 2.34 -7.54 -32.59
C GLY A 70 3.22 -8.55 -31.84
N VAL A 71 2.96 -8.79 -30.56
CA VAL A 71 3.74 -9.70 -29.71
C VAL A 71 2.88 -10.89 -29.27
N THR A 72 3.46 -12.08 -29.27
CA THR A 72 2.80 -13.30 -28.77
C THR A 72 2.66 -13.25 -27.25
N PRO A 73 1.46 -13.49 -26.69
CA PRO A 73 1.24 -13.56 -25.26
C PRO A 73 2.13 -14.61 -24.59
N ARG A 74 2.77 -14.22 -23.49
CA ARG A 74 3.54 -15.14 -22.66
C ARG A 74 2.61 -15.98 -21.81
N PRO A 75 2.84 -17.30 -21.70
CA PRO A 75 2.07 -18.13 -20.77
C PRO A 75 2.22 -17.59 -19.35
N TRP A 76 1.19 -17.81 -18.54
CA TRP A 76 1.21 -17.46 -17.12
C TRP A 76 0.58 -18.60 -16.34
N GLN A 77 1.36 -19.13 -15.41
CA GLN A 77 0.82 -20.02 -14.40
C GLN A 77 0.25 -19.17 -13.27
N PRO A 78 -0.98 -19.45 -12.79
CA PRO A 78 -1.52 -18.78 -11.61
C PRO A 78 -0.50 -18.78 -10.48
N THR A 79 -0.25 -17.62 -9.88
CA THR A 79 0.81 -17.44 -8.90
C THR A 79 0.20 -16.93 -7.60
N LEU A 80 0.42 -17.64 -6.49
CA LEU A 80 0.04 -17.16 -5.18
C LEU A 80 1.02 -16.07 -4.75
N ALA A 81 0.50 -14.93 -4.32
CA ALA A 81 1.27 -13.87 -3.68
C ALA A 81 0.77 -13.66 -2.25
N PHE A 82 1.65 -13.83 -1.27
CA PHE A 82 1.44 -13.41 0.12
C PHE A 82 2.25 -12.15 0.37
N LEU A 83 1.57 -11.03 0.63
CA LEU A 83 2.23 -9.75 0.87
C LEU A 83 1.73 -9.06 2.13
N GLY A 84 2.60 -8.31 2.77
CA GLY A 84 2.24 -7.50 3.94
C GLY A 84 3.06 -6.22 4.08
N ASP A 85 2.50 -5.27 4.82
CA ASP A 85 3.10 -4.01 5.23
C ASP A 85 3.31 -4.06 6.74
N ILE A 86 4.55 -3.88 7.20
CA ILE A 86 4.96 -4.17 8.57
C ILE A 86 5.78 -3.06 9.19
N ASP A 87 5.73 -2.96 10.51
CA ASP A 87 6.68 -2.19 11.31
C ASP A 87 8.00 -2.92 11.47
N GLY A 88 9.11 -2.19 11.38
CA GLY A 88 10.46 -2.71 11.58
C GLY A 88 10.98 -3.48 10.38
N ASP A 89 11.94 -4.38 10.61
CA ASP A 89 12.59 -5.15 9.55
C ASP A 89 11.83 -6.45 9.20
N MET A 90 12.00 -6.87 7.96
CA MET A 90 11.36 -8.08 7.41
C MET A 90 11.90 -9.39 8.02
N GLN A 91 13.17 -9.43 8.42
CA GLN A 91 13.80 -10.67 8.90
C GLN A 91 13.23 -11.08 10.26
N THR A 92 13.12 -10.14 11.19
CA THR A 92 12.51 -10.38 12.50
C THR A 92 11.02 -10.69 12.38
N PHE A 93 10.31 -10.03 11.46
CA PHE A 93 8.89 -10.32 11.24
C PHE A 93 8.68 -11.71 10.64
N PHE A 94 9.56 -12.18 9.75
CA PHE A 94 9.46 -13.55 9.23
C PHE A 94 9.63 -14.59 10.35
N LEU A 95 10.52 -14.36 11.32
CA LEU A 95 10.65 -15.24 12.48
C LEU A 95 9.36 -15.27 13.31
N GLU A 96 8.72 -14.10 13.52
CA GLU A 96 7.42 -14.01 14.20
C GLU A 96 6.30 -14.74 13.43
N LEU A 97 6.28 -14.64 12.09
CA LEU A 97 5.36 -15.40 11.23
C LEU A 97 5.54 -16.90 11.38
N ILE A 98 6.78 -17.40 11.39
CA ILE A 98 7.06 -18.82 11.61
C ILE A 98 6.56 -19.23 13.00
N GLU A 99 6.95 -18.51 14.05
CA GLU A 99 6.58 -18.84 15.43
C GLU A 99 5.06 -19.00 15.61
N ARG A 100 4.25 -18.17 14.93
CA ARG A 100 2.80 -18.08 15.17
C ARG A 100 1.93 -18.74 14.12
N ALA A 101 2.44 -18.95 12.91
CA ALA A 101 1.65 -19.38 11.75
C ALA A 101 2.35 -20.44 10.88
N GLU A 102 3.45 -21.07 11.34
CA GLU A 102 4.19 -22.04 10.54
C GLU A 102 3.30 -23.13 9.94
N SER A 103 2.48 -23.81 10.75
CA SER A 103 1.63 -24.91 10.28
C SER A 103 0.63 -24.47 9.20
N GLY A 104 -0.03 -23.32 9.38
CA GLY A 104 -0.97 -22.77 8.41
C GLY A 104 -0.28 -22.28 7.14
N LEU A 105 0.87 -21.62 7.24
CA LEU A 105 1.68 -21.21 6.09
C LEU A 105 2.21 -22.41 5.30
N LYS A 106 2.66 -23.48 5.97
CA LYS A 106 3.05 -24.73 5.30
C LYS A 106 1.89 -25.33 4.51
N LYS A 107 0.69 -25.37 5.10
CA LYS A 107 -0.52 -25.86 4.43
C LYS A 107 -0.92 -25.01 3.23
N ILE A 108 -0.81 -23.68 3.33
CA ILE A 108 -1.12 -22.78 2.20
C ILE A 108 -0.09 -22.97 1.09
N PHE A 109 1.20 -22.98 1.43
CA PHE A 109 2.28 -23.08 0.44
C PHE A 109 2.46 -24.50 -0.13
N SER A 110 1.88 -25.55 0.47
CA SER A 110 1.92 -26.91 -0.09
C SER A 110 1.16 -27.05 -1.42
N HIS A 111 0.27 -26.10 -1.71
CA HIS A 111 -0.37 -25.94 -3.02
C HIS A 111 0.55 -25.29 -4.08
N CYS A 112 1.74 -24.79 -3.70
CA CYS A 112 2.67 -24.10 -4.58
C CYS A 112 3.84 -24.99 -5.03
N GLU A 113 4.38 -24.67 -6.20
CA GLU A 113 5.57 -25.33 -6.74
C GLU A 113 6.80 -25.05 -5.86
N GLY A 114 7.70 -26.03 -5.78
CA GLY A 114 8.95 -25.90 -5.02
C GLY A 114 8.80 -25.90 -3.49
N PHE A 115 7.58 -26.06 -2.96
CA PHE A 115 7.33 -26.20 -1.53
C PHE A 115 6.64 -27.52 -1.20
N SER A 116 7.11 -28.30 -0.24
CA SER A 116 6.42 -29.48 0.29
C SER A 116 6.11 -29.29 1.77
N GLU A 117 5.08 -29.96 2.30
CA GLU A 117 4.77 -29.89 3.75
C GLU A 117 5.91 -30.45 4.62
N GLU A 118 6.68 -31.40 4.08
CA GLU A 118 7.88 -31.95 4.69
C GLU A 118 9.07 -30.96 4.70
N ASN A 119 8.95 -29.81 4.04
CA ASN A 119 9.99 -28.80 4.03
C ASN A 119 10.16 -28.22 5.45
N GLN A 120 11.29 -28.56 6.06
CA GLN A 120 11.63 -28.12 7.41
C GLN A 120 12.08 -26.65 7.43
N ASP A 121 12.49 -26.06 6.30
CA ASP A 121 12.98 -24.68 6.22
C ASP A 121 12.00 -23.75 5.48
N LEU A 122 10.84 -23.52 6.11
CA LEU A 122 9.87 -22.55 5.59
C LEU A 122 10.45 -21.13 5.50
N LEU A 123 11.29 -20.74 6.46
CA LEU A 123 11.91 -19.41 6.51
C LEU A 123 12.82 -19.17 5.30
N GLY A 124 13.72 -20.11 5.00
CA GLY A 124 14.61 -20.04 3.85
C GLY A 124 13.83 -20.02 2.54
N TRP A 125 12.78 -20.85 2.45
CA TRP A 125 11.90 -20.85 1.28
C TRP A 125 11.18 -19.51 1.07
N MET A 126 10.59 -18.92 2.12
CA MET A 126 9.95 -17.60 2.03
C MET A 126 10.93 -16.50 1.62
N LYS A 127 12.17 -16.54 2.12
CA LYS A 127 13.22 -15.58 1.72
C LYS A 127 13.59 -15.73 0.25
N ALA A 128 13.74 -16.96 -0.24
CA ALA A 128 14.08 -17.25 -1.63
C ALA A 128 12.97 -16.82 -2.61
N ASN A 129 11.71 -16.90 -2.16
CA ASN A 129 10.52 -16.55 -2.95
C ASN A 129 10.04 -15.11 -2.73
N ASN A 130 10.75 -14.31 -1.93
CA ASN A 130 10.40 -12.91 -1.71
C ASN A 130 10.90 -12.03 -2.86
N ILE A 131 9.99 -11.31 -3.51
CA ILE A 131 10.32 -10.30 -4.53
C ILE A 131 10.26 -8.90 -3.93
N ASN A 132 11.31 -8.12 -4.14
CA ASN A 132 11.35 -6.73 -3.72
C ASN A 132 10.53 -5.84 -4.65
N ALA A 133 9.76 -4.92 -4.05
CA ALA A 133 9.11 -3.87 -4.81
C ALA A 133 10.15 -2.91 -5.41
N SER A 134 9.89 -2.48 -6.65
CA SER A 134 10.70 -1.47 -7.34
C SER A 134 10.40 -0.05 -6.85
N ALA A 135 9.22 0.16 -6.28
CA ALA A 135 8.85 1.36 -5.55
C ALA A 135 7.84 1.02 -4.46
N THR A 136 7.94 1.67 -3.31
CA THR A 136 6.95 1.59 -2.24
C THR A 136 6.53 2.97 -1.78
N TYR A 137 5.29 3.06 -1.30
CA TYR A 137 4.74 4.24 -0.65
C TYR A 137 4.18 3.83 0.71
N VAL A 138 4.51 4.62 1.72
CA VAL A 138 4.01 4.52 3.09
C VAL A 138 3.44 5.88 3.45
N ASN A 139 2.17 5.94 3.86
CA ASN A 139 1.50 7.20 4.15
C ASN A 139 2.28 8.04 5.16
N TRP A 140 2.63 7.43 6.30
CA TRP A 140 3.36 8.10 7.37
C TRP A 140 4.42 7.17 7.92
N ILE A 141 5.68 7.43 7.58
CA ILE A 141 6.78 6.60 8.08
C ILE A 141 6.92 6.85 9.59
N GLY A 142 6.98 5.78 10.38
CA GLY A 142 7.16 5.86 11.83
C GLY A 142 5.88 5.70 12.65
N ARG A 143 4.70 5.70 12.02
CA ARG A 143 3.43 5.44 12.71
C ARG A 143 3.21 3.93 12.80
N THR A 144 3.49 3.34 13.95
CA THR A 144 3.36 1.89 14.16
C THR A 144 1.94 1.44 14.41
N VAL A 145 1.65 0.16 14.19
CA VAL A 145 0.36 -0.47 14.53
C VAL A 145 0.04 -0.26 16.01
N ARG A 146 1.01 -0.53 16.91
CA ARG A 146 0.86 -0.26 18.35
C ARG A 146 0.45 1.20 18.61
N GLN A 147 1.17 2.14 18.01
CA GLN A 147 0.86 3.56 18.15
C GLN A 147 -0.56 3.89 17.66
N ILE A 148 -1.00 3.31 16.54
CA ILE A 148 -2.35 3.50 16.01
C ILE A 148 -3.41 3.04 17.02
N HIS A 149 -3.25 1.86 17.62
CA HIS A 149 -4.20 1.36 18.61
C HIS A 149 -4.24 2.22 19.88
N GLU A 150 -3.07 2.63 20.39
CA GLU A 150 -2.95 3.52 21.55
C GLU A 150 -3.59 4.88 21.29
N GLU A 151 -3.31 5.49 20.13
CA GLU A 151 -3.86 6.79 19.73
C GLU A 151 -5.37 6.73 19.51
N ALA A 152 -5.89 5.64 18.96
CA ALA A 152 -7.33 5.42 18.83
C ALA A 152 -8.02 5.23 20.19
N ALA A 153 -7.39 4.50 21.12
CA ALA A 153 -7.88 4.34 22.48
C ALA A 153 -7.90 5.69 23.23
N LEU A 154 -6.83 6.48 23.09
CA LEU A 154 -6.76 7.84 23.63
C LEU A 154 -7.87 8.73 23.08
N HIS A 155 -8.06 8.75 21.75
CA HIS A 155 -9.11 9.56 21.12
C HIS A 155 -10.49 9.20 21.68
N ARG A 156 -10.87 7.92 21.67
CA ARG A 156 -12.18 7.48 22.23
C ARG A 156 -12.36 7.87 23.70
N SER A 157 -11.32 7.71 24.51
CA SER A 157 -11.36 8.05 25.94
C SER A 157 -11.53 9.56 26.16
N LEU A 158 -10.78 10.38 25.41
CA LEU A 158 -10.87 11.84 25.47
C LEU A 158 -12.21 12.36 24.94
N SER A 159 -12.72 11.87 23.82
CA SER A 159 -14.02 12.33 23.28
C SER A 159 -15.17 12.04 24.25
N THR A 160 -15.14 10.88 24.90
CA THR A 160 -16.13 10.53 25.94
C THR A 160 -16.05 11.48 27.15
N TYR A 161 -14.84 11.79 27.60
CA TYR A 161 -14.63 12.64 28.79
C TYR A 161 -14.81 14.14 28.50
N LEU A 162 -14.46 14.60 27.29
CA LEU A 162 -14.59 15.99 26.86
C LEU A 162 -16.05 16.43 26.91
N GLN A 163 -16.98 15.62 26.40
CA GLN A 163 -18.40 15.97 26.42
C GLN A 163 -18.89 16.23 27.85
N LYS A 164 -18.61 15.29 28.78
CA LYS A 164 -18.96 15.44 30.20
C LYS A 164 -18.32 16.66 30.85
N THR A 165 -17.07 16.95 30.51
CA THR A 165 -16.32 18.07 31.09
C THR A 165 -16.81 19.41 30.55
N ALA A 166 -17.12 19.49 29.26
CA ALA A 166 -17.67 20.68 28.61
C ALA A 166 -19.01 21.09 29.22
N ASP A 167 -19.84 20.13 29.63
CA ASP A 167 -21.13 20.37 30.28
C ASP A 167 -20.96 20.90 31.73
N ASP A 168 -19.88 20.55 32.42
CA ASP A 168 -19.57 20.97 33.81
C ASP A 168 -18.92 22.36 33.90
N VAL A 169 -17.89 22.63 33.08
CA VAL A 169 -17.09 23.87 33.17
C VAL A 169 -17.36 24.88 32.04
N GLY A 170 -18.19 24.52 31.07
CA GLY A 170 -18.52 25.36 29.91
C GLY A 170 -17.45 25.34 28.81
N ARG A 171 -17.91 25.41 27.55
CA ARG A 171 -17.06 25.31 26.35
C ARG A 171 -16.05 26.44 26.18
N GLU A 172 -16.33 27.62 26.74
CA GLU A 172 -15.48 28.80 26.63
C GLU A 172 -14.23 28.72 27.52
N ASN A 173 -14.23 27.88 28.55
CA ASN A 173 -13.14 27.79 29.51
C ASN A 173 -12.05 26.79 29.07
N VAL A 174 -11.42 27.09 27.94
CA VAL A 174 -10.52 26.18 27.20
C VAL A 174 -9.31 25.71 28.03
N ARG A 175 -8.78 26.57 28.91
CA ARG A 175 -7.65 26.22 29.78
C ARG A 175 -8.05 25.18 30.83
N THR A 176 -9.20 25.37 31.46
CA THR A 176 -9.73 24.43 32.45
C THR A 176 -10.13 23.10 31.81
N LEU A 177 -10.76 23.13 30.63
CA LEU A 177 -11.08 21.92 29.86
C LEU A 177 -9.82 21.09 29.60
N ARG A 178 -8.79 21.73 29.05
CA ARG A 178 -7.50 21.08 28.78
C ARG A 178 -6.90 20.49 30.06
N GLN A 179 -6.84 21.26 31.15
CA GLN A 179 -6.26 20.77 32.40
C GLN A 179 -6.99 19.53 32.91
N LYS A 180 -8.33 19.55 32.91
CA LYS A 180 -9.14 18.39 33.31
C LYS A 180 -8.90 17.17 32.40
N LEU A 181 -8.79 17.36 31.08
CA LEU A 181 -8.49 16.28 30.13
C LEU A 181 -7.11 15.66 30.39
N LEU A 182 -6.08 16.48 30.63
CA LEU A 182 -4.73 15.96 30.93
C LEU A 182 -4.67 15.21 32.25
N SER A 183 -5.29 15.76 33.30
CA SER A 183 -5.40 15.06 34.58
C SER A 183 -6.14 13.73 34.44
N TYR A 184 -7.18 13.69 33.59
CA TYR A 184 -7.88 12.46 33.27
C TYR A 184 -6.99 11.46 32.54
N VAL A 185 -6.22 11.89 31.53
CA VAL A 185 -5.28 11.00 30.83
C VAL A 185 -4.23 10.40 31.78
N GLU A 186 -3.63 11.20 32.66
CA GLU A 186 -2.66 10.68 33.64
C GLU A 186 -3.32 9.71 34.64
N MET A 187 -4.57 9.96 35.04
CA MET A 187 -5.32 9.03 35.86
C MET A 187 -5.63 7.71 35.14
N GLU A 188 -6.02 7.76 33.86
CA GLU A 188 -6.29 6.56 33.05
C GLU A 188 -5.02 5.75 32.79
N LYS A 189 -3.88 6.42 32.60
CA LYS A 189 -2.55 5.79 32.54
C LYS A 189 -2.19 5.11 33.85
N TYR A 190 -2.37 5.79 34.98
CA TYR A 190 -2.11 5.21 36.30
C TYR A 190 -2.98 3.97 36.58
N LYS A 191 -4.24 3.97 36.10
CA LYS A 191 -5.16 2.82 36.21
C LYS A 191 -4.92 1.72 35.18
N GLY A 192 -3.94 1.87 34.28
CA GLY A 192 -3.61 0.89 33.24
C GLY A 192 -4.65 0.77 32.12
N ARG A 193 -5.59 1.72 32.00
CA ARG A 193 -6.63 1.72 30.95
C ARG A 193 -6.20 2.41 29.67
N LEU A 194 -5.21 3.30 29.77
CA LEU A 194 -4.55 3.93 28.63
C LEU A 194 -3.04 3.69 28.71
N THR A 195 -2.44 3.35 27.58
CA THR A 195 -1.00 3.24 27.42
C THR A 195 -0.59 4.14 26.27
N LEU A 196 0.47 4.93 26.47
CA LEU A 196 1.07 5.79 25.45
C LEU A 196 2.57 5.48 25.40
N THR A 197 2.93 4.48 24.62
CA THR A 197 4.31 4.00 24.51
C THR A 197 5.13 4.99 23.69
N PRO A 198 6.27 5.50 24.19
CA PRO A 198 7.14 6.37 23.40
C PRO A 198 7.63 5.67 22.13
N PRO A 199 7.81 6.41 21.02
CA PRO A 199 8.32 5.82 19.79
C PRO A 199 9.76 5.33 19.97
N GLU A 200 10.07 4.14 19.44
CA GLU A 200 11.42 3.60 19.49
C GLU A 200 12.40 4.47 18.68
N PRO A 201 13.68 4.55 19.09
CA PRO A 201 14.69 5.31 18.34
C PRO A 201 14.91 4.70 16.96
N THR A 202 15.07 5.55 15.95
CA THR A 202 15.35 5.07 14.59
C THR A 202 16.73 4.42 14.54
N PRO A 203 16.86 3.20 13.97
CA PRO A 203 18.13 2.51 13.85
C PRO A 203 19.21 3.38 13.15
N PRO A 204 20.44 3.46 13.68
CA PRO A 204 21.51 4.27 13.07
C PRO A 204 21.84 3.84 11.64
N GLU A 205 21.85 2.53 11.36
CA GLU A 205 22.06 1.98 10.02
C GLU A 205 21.00 2.48 9.04
N TRP A 206 19.73 2.50 9.45
CA TRP A 206 18.64 3.00 8.63
C TRP A 206 18.83 4.49 8.30
N LYS A 207 19.20 5.32 9.29
CA LYS A 207 19.50 6.75 9.09
C LYS A 207 20.64 6.94 8.09
N MET A 208 21.72 6.19 8.25
CA MET A 208 22.89 6.27 7.37
C MET A 208 22.52 5.85 5.94
N ARG A 209 21.86 4.70 5.76
CA ARG A 209 21.43 4.22 4.43
C ARG A 209 20.47 5.20 3.77
N ASN A 210 19.53 5.77 4.53
CA ASN A 210 18.58 6.74 4.01
C ASN A 210 19.27 8.05 3.59
N LEU A 211 20.22 8.54 4.37
CA LEU A 211 21.03 9.72 4.05
C LEU A 211 21.89 9.50 2.80
N LEU A 212 22.60 8.37 2.73
CA LEU A 212 23.40 7.99 1.57
C LEU A 212 22.54 7.86 0.32
N HIS A 213 21.34 7.29 0.43
CA HIS A 213 20.41 7.20 -0.70
C HIS A 213 19.86 8.58 -1.12
N MET A 214 19.53 9.44 -0.15
CA MET A 214 18.99 10.78 -0.39
C MET A 214 20.01 11.65 -1.15
N ILE A 215 21.29 11.53 -0.84
CA ILE A 215 22.36 12.33 -1.48
C ILE A 215 22.90 11.63 -2.73
N GLY A 216 23.12 10.31 -2.65
CA GLY A 216 23.78 9.53 -3.69
C GLY A 216 23.02 9.48 -5.00
N ILE A 217 21.69 9.32 -4.97
CA ILE A 217 20.88 9.27 -6.20
C ILE A 217 20.94 10.60 -6.98
N PRO A 218 20.66 11.78 -6.39
CA PRO A 218 20.84 13.06 -7.07
C PRO A 218 22.25 13.30 -7.57
N LEU A 219 23.30 12.92 -6.81
CA LEU A 219 24.68 13.07 -7.26
C LEU A 219 24.99 12.21 -8.50
N ILE A 220 24.53 10.95 -8.52
CA ILE A 220 24.69 10.08 -9.69
C ILE A 220 23.94 10.67 -10.89
N LEU A 221 22.70 11.15 -10.71
CA LEU A 221 21.94 11.77 -11.79
C LEU A 221 22.58 13.07 -12.29
N LEU A 222 23.17 13.87 -11.40
CA LEU A 222 23.90 15.08 -11.75
C LEU A 222 25.16 14.76 -12.54
N LEU A 223 25.95 13.78 -12.08
CA LEU A 223 27.15 13.30 -12.78
C LEU A 223 26.82 12.78 -14.18
N LEU A 224 25.72 12.04 -14.33
CA LEU A 224 25.27 11.49 -15.61
C LEU A 224 24.49 12.50 -16.46
N SER A 225 24.19 13.70 -15.95
CA SER A 225 23.32 14.67 -16.60
C SER A 225 23.75 15.07 -18.02
N PRO A 226 25.05 15.25 -18.36
CA PRO A 226 25.43 15.58 -19.73
C PRO A 226 25.04 14.48 -20.72
N LEU A 227 25.25 13.22 -20.35
CA LEU A 227 24.85 12.06 -21.15
C LEU A 227 23.33 11.93 -21.21
N LEU A 228 22.64 12.11 -20.07
CA LEU A 228 21.19 12.04 -19.99
C LEU A 228 20.51 13.10 -20.87
N LEU A 229 21.09 14.31 -21.01
CA LEU A 229 20.57 15.35 -21.89
C LEU A 229 20.63 14.96 -23.37
N VAL A 230 21.72 14.33 -23.81
CA VAL A 230 21.85 13.81 -25.19
C VAL A 230 20.84 12.69 -25.42
N ILE A 231 20.74 11.74 -24.48
CA ILE A 231 19.77 10.64 -24.53
C ILE A 231 18.34 11.19 -24.52
N ALA A 232 18.05 12.25 -23.77
CA ALA A 232 16.72 12.84 -23.63
C ALA A 232 16.16 13.33 -24.97
N LEU A 233 17.00 13.86 -25.87
CA LEU A 233 16.55 14.29 -27.19
C LEU A 233 16.09 13.10 -28.05
N ILE A 234 16.91 12.04 -28.11
CA ILE A 234 16.58 10.79 -28.84
C ILE A 234 15.35 10.13 -28.21
N PHE A 235 15.31 10.09 -26.88
CA PHE A 235 14.20 9.56 -26.11
C PHE A 235 12.90 10.32 -26.41
N ALA A 236 12.92 11.65 -26.42
CA ALA A 236 11.74 12.46 -26.70
C ALA A 236 11.17 12.18 -28.09
N LEU A 237 12.02 12.05 -29.11
CA LEU A 237 11.60 11.67 -30.46
C LEU A 237 11.00 10.26 -30.47
N ARG A 238 11.69 9.28 -29.87
CA ARG A 238 11.24 7.88 -29.87
C ARG A 238 9.96 7.68 -29.05
N LEU A 239 9.84 8.33 -27.90
CA LEU A 239 8.62 8.38 -27.09
C LEU A 239 7.46 8.93 -27.93
N ARG A 240 7.68 10.03 -28.64
CA ARG A 240 6.63 10.64 -29.46
C ARG A 240 6.20 9.76 -30.63
N MET A 241 7.11 9.01 -31.22
CA MET A 241 6.79 7.99 -32.24
C MET A 241 5.92 6.88 -31.63
N LEU A 242 6.33 6.32 -30.50
CA LEU A 242 5.60 5.24 -29.82
C LEU A 242 4.20 5.68 -29.40
N GLU A 243 4.04 6.89 -28.82
CA GLU A 243 2.71 7.43 -28.47
C GLU A 243 1.76 7.60 -29.68
N ARG A 244 2.31 7.73 -30.90
CA ARG A 244 1.51 7.87 -32.12
C ARG A 244 1.22 6.53 -32.80
N SER A 245 2.07 5.52 -32.58
CA SER A 245 1.95 4.21 -33.23
C SER A 245 1.33 3.15 -32.33
N ASP A 246 1.39 3.31 -31.02
CA ASP A 246 0.82 2.34 -30.08
C ASP A 246 -0.69 2.18 -30.33
N PRO A 247 -1.20 0.93 -30.34
CA PRO A 247 -2.63 0.68 -30.44
C PRO A 247 -3.35 1.24 -29.20
N GLU A 248 -4.53 1.81 -29.42
CA GLU A 248 -5.42 2.22 -28.34
C GLU A 248 -6.43 1.10 -28.05
N LEU A 249 -6.46 0.63 -26.80
CA LEU A 249 -7.38 -0.42 -26.35
C LEU A 249 -8.50 0.23 -25.52
N PHE A 250 -9.71 0.25 -26.07
CA PHE A 250 -10.90 0.75 -25.37
C PHE A 250 -11.89 -0.40 -25.15
N ILE A 251 -11.59 -1.26 -24.18
CA ILE A 251 -12.33 -2.49 -23.93
C ILE A 251 -13.07 -2.37 -22.60
N ARG A 252 -14.41 -2.42 -22.64
CA ARG A 252 -15.23 -2.40 -21.44
C ARG A 252 -15.08 -3.70 -20.64
N PRO A 253 -14.90 -3.66 -19.30
CA PRO A 253 -14.91 -4.86 -18.47
C PRO A 253 -16.28 -5.57 -18.52
N SER A 254 -16.27 -6.89 -18.40
CA SER A 254 -17.51 -7.68 -18.36
C SER A 254 -18.26 -7.43 -17.04
N ARG A 255 -19.58 -7.60 -17.06
CA ARG A 255 -20.41 -7.44 -15.86
C ARG A 255 -20.08 -8.47 -14.78
N GLU A 256 -19.78 -9.70 -15.18
CA GLU A 256 -19.37 -10.80 -14.29
C GLU A 256 -18.08 -10.46 -13.54
N HIS A 257 -17.05 -9.98 -14.24
CA HIS A 257 -15.80 -9.58 -13.62
C HIS A 257 -15.98 -8.41 -12.65
N LEU A 258 -16.82 -7.42 -13.00
CA LEU A 258 -17.15 -6.33 -12.08
C LEU A 258 -17.92 -6.83 -10.84
N ALA A 259 -18.82 -7.80 -11.00
CA ALA A 259 -19.54 -8.40 -9.88
C ALA A 259 -18.59 -9.15 -8.94
N GLU A 260 -17.62 -9.90 -9.46
CA GLU A 260 -16.57 -10.56 -8.66
C GLU A 260 -15.79 -9.55 -7.81
N LEU A 261 -15.38 -8.43 -8.41
CA LEU A 261 -14.60 -7.40 -7.70
C LEU A 261 -15.42 -6.69 -6.62
N THR A 262 -16.63 -6.24 -6.97
CA THR A 262 -17.44 -5.38 -6.10
C THR A 262 -17.98 -6.09 -4.85
N VAL A 263 -18.06 -7.44 -4.85
CA VAL A 263 -18.48 -8.21 -3.67
C VAL A 263 -17.58 -7.97 -2.45
N GLN A 264 -16.31 -7.66 -2.67
CA GLN A 264 -15.28 -7.46 -1.65
C GLN A 264 -15.04 -5.99 -1.28
N GLU A 265 -15.54 -5.06 -2.10
CA GLU A 265 -15.34 -3.62 -1.96
C GLU A 265 -16.31 -3.02 -0.93
N ASP A 266 -15.91 -1.90 -0.31
CA ASP A 266 -16.74 -1.05 0.54
C ASP A 266 -17.35 -1.75 1.78
N ARG A 267 -16.65 -2.76 2.32
CA ARG A 267 -17.00 -3.43 3.59
C ARG A 267 -16.38 -2.78 4.83
N ASP A 268 -15.35 -1.95 4.66
CA ASP A 268 -14.74 -1.08 5.66
C ASP A 268 -14.59 0.33 5.04
N VAL A 269 -14.15 1.32 5.84
CA VAL A 269 -13.78 2.66 5.37
C VAL A 269 -12.55 2.66 4.43
N SER A 270 -11.85 1.53 4.37
CA SER A 270 -10.71 1.31 3.49
C SER A 270 -10.92 0.08 2.60
N ASN A 271 -10.30 0.11 1.44
CA ASN A 271 -10.32 -0.93 0.43
C ASN A 271 -8.91 -1.38 0.05
N GLN A 272 -8.84 -2.60 -0.47
CA GLN A 272 -7.68 -3.12 -1.19
C GLN A 272 -7.82 -2.83 -2.70
N TYR A 273 -6.69 -2.67 -3.37
CA TYR A 273 -6.63 -2.68 -4.83
C TYR A 273 -5.42 -3.46 -5.29
N SER A 274 -5.60 -4.34 -6.27
CA SER A 274 -4.56 -5.17 -6.88
C SER A 274 -4.75 -5.21 -8.40
N VAL A 275 -3.69 -4.90 -9.14
CA VAL A 275 -3.68 -4.85 -10.60
C VAL A 275 -2.49 -5.62 -11.11
N PHE A 276 -2.71 -6.37 -12.19
CA PHE A 276 -1.65 -7.09 -12.87
C PHE A 276 -1.78 -6.94 -14.39
N GLY A 277 -0.66 -6.70 -15.07
CA GLY A 277 -0.67 -6.51 -16.52
C GLY A 277 0.71 -6.53 -17.15
N ASP A 278 0.73 -6.61 -18.47
CA ASP A 278 1.94 -6.59 -19.27
C ASP A 278 2.53 -5.18 -19.41
N VAL A 279 3.86 -5.11 -19.47
CA VAL A 279 4.60 -3.92 -19.89
C VAL A 279 4.56 -3.86 -21.42
N LYS A 280 4.27 -2.68 -21.97
CA LYS A 280 4.33 -2.42 -23.42
C LYS A 280 5.71 -2.82 -23.97
N PRO A 281 5.78 -3.44 -25.15
CA PRO A 281 7.02 -4.02 -25.63
C PRO A 281 8.07 -2.96 -26.00
N GLY A 282 9.34 -3.36 -25.93
CA GLY A 282 10.48 -2.57 -26.37
C GLY A 282 11.29 -1.97 -25.22
N VAL A 283 12.60 -1.83 -25.47
CA VAL A 283 13.59 -1.39 -24.47
C VAL A 283 13.29 0.00 -23.94
N VAL A 284 12.83 0.92 -24.80
CA VAL A 284 12.48 2.29 -24.39
C VAL A 284 11.36 2.28 -23.34
N ARG A 285 10.28 1.52 -23.56
CA ARG A 285 9.15 1.41 -22.61
C ARG A 285 9.61 0.84 -21.27
N LEU A 286 10.39 -0.23 -21.30
CA LEU A 286 10.91 -0.87 -20.10
C LEU A 286 11.86 0.05 -19.31
N LEU A 287 12.82 0.68 -19.98
CA LEU A 287 13.76 1.60 -19.32
C LEU A 287 13.05 2.85 -18.78
N THR A 288 12.08 3.40 -19.50
CA THR A 288 11.24 4.49 -18.99
C THR A 288 10.49 4.05 -17.74
N PHE A 289 9.87 2.87 -17.74
CA PHE A 289 9.11 2.41 -16.57
C PHE A 289 10.04 2.20 -15.36
N LYS A 290 11.19 1.55 -15.54
CA LYS A 290 12.20 1.40 -14.49
C LYS A 290 12.69 2.74 -13.95
N PHE A 291 12.99 3.69 -14.82
CA PHE A 291 13.43 5.03 -14.42
C PHE A 291 12.33 5.78 -13.67
N VAL A 292 11.09 5.72 -14.13
CA VAL A 292 9.97 6.36 -13.43
C VAL A 292 9.77 5.74 -12.04
N LEU A 293 9.81 4.40 -11.91
CA LEU A 293 9.69 3.76 -10.59
C LEU A 293 10.85 4.10 -9.66
N LEU A 294 12.09 4.23 -10.17
CA LEU A 294 13.22 4.75 -9.39
C LEU A 294 12.92 6.14 -8.83
N VAL A 295 12.42 7.05 -9.67
CA VAL A 295 12.03 8.41 -9.26
C VAL A 295 10.86 8.35 -8.27
N THR A 296 9.84 7.54 -8.53
CA THR A 296 8.69 7.36 -7.62
C THR A 296 9.13 6.88 -6.25
N ASP A 297 10.00 5.86 -6.17
CA ASP A 297 10.55 5.35 -4.90
C ASP A 297 11.32 6.43 -4.14
N TYR A 298 12.18 7.18 -4.85
CA TYR A 298 12.94 8.27 -4.26
C TYR A 298 12.03 9.35 -3.64
N PHE A 299 11.04 9.82 -4.40
CA PHE A 299 10.11 10.85 -3.90
C PHE A 299 9.21 10.33 -2.79
N ALA A 300 8.72 9.09 -2.88
CA ALA A 300 7.93 8.46 -1.83
C ALA A 300 8.71 8.35 -0.52
N ARG A 301 9.98 7.91 -0.59
CA ARG A 301 10.84 7.74 0.59
C ARG A 301 11.24 9.06 1.25
N HIS A 302 11.59 10.08 0.47
CA HIS A 302 12.24 11.28 0.99
C HIS A 302 11.36 12.53 1.08
N ILE A 303 10.29 12.60 0.28
CA ILE A 303 9.45 13.80 0.15
C ILE A 303 8.01 13.53 0.60
N TYR A 304 7.42 12.42 0.15
CA TYR A 304 6.03 12.06 0.40
C TYR A 304 5.89 11.02 1.53
N ASN A 305 6.53 11.28 2.68
CA ASN A 305 6.63 10.33 3.78
C ASN A 305 5.79 10.68 5.03
N HIS A 306 4.98 11.76 4.97
CA HIS A 306 4.17 12.25 6.10
C HIS A 306 2.75 12.72 5.68
N GLY A 307 1.90 11.77 5.31
CA GLY A 307 0.45 11.91 5.23
C GLY A 307 -0.15 12.15 3.84
N PHE A 308 0.67 12.15 2.78
CA PHE A 308 0.18 12.39 1.42
C PHE A 308 1.12 11.88 0.33
N LEU A 309 0.57 11.57 -0.84
CA LEU A 309 1.28 11.34 -2.09
C LEU A 309 0.83 12.41 -3.08
N ALA A 310 1.71 13.39 -3.35
CA ALA A 310 1.37 14.63 -4.04
C ALA A 310 0.17 15.37 -3.41
N ARG A 311 -1.07 15.08 -3.85
CA ARG A 311 -2.30 15.69 -3.32
C ARG A 311 -3.29 14.68 -2.72
N ILE A 312 -2.99 13.38 -2.81
CA ILE A 312 -3.84 12.31 -2.30
C ILE A 312 -3.42 12.01 -0.85
N LYS A 313 -4.38 11.95 0.06
CA LYS A 313 -4.14 11.67 1.49
C LYS A 313 -4.70 10.32 1.96
N THR A 314 -5.47 9.66 1.10
CA THR A 314 -6.27 8.46 1.40
C THR A 314 -5.51 7.16 1.18
N ILE A 315 -4.31 7.17 0.61
CA ILE A 315 -3.51 5.96 0.41
C ILE A 315 -2.75 5.67 1.71
N HIS A 316 -2.87 4.45 2.23
CA HIS A 316 -2.09 3.96 3.37
C HIS A 316 -0.74 3.41 2.92
N PHE A 317 -0.79 2.47 1.98
CA PHE A 317 0.39 1.81 1.43
C PHE A 317 0.18 1.55 -0.07
N ALA A 318 1.26 1.62 -0.85
CA ALA A 318 1.25 1.17 -2.23
C ALA A 318 2.60 0.59 -2.64
N ARG A 319 2.60 -0.31 -3.63
CA ARG A 319 3.82 -0.95 -4.15
C ARG A 319 3.71 -1.32 -5.62
N TRP A 320 4.84 -1.25 -6.30
CA TRP A 320 5.02 -1.66 -7.69
C TRP A 320 6.07 -2.75 -7.77
N VAL A 321 5.74 -3.88 -8.37
CA VAL A 321 6.60 -5.06 -8.41
C VAL A 321 6.71 -5.54 -9.85
N PHE A 322 7.91 -5.47 -10.43
CA PHE A 322 8.17 -6.15 -11.69
C PHE A 322 8.17 -7.66 -11.48
N MET A 323 7.48 -8.38 -12.36
CA MET A 323 7.37 -9.82 -12.38
C MET A 323 7.69 -10.34 -13.79
N ASP A 324 7.85 -11.66 -13.92
CA ASP A 324 8.12 -12.31 -15.22
C ASP A 324 9.31 -11.68 -15.96
N ASN A 325 10.47 -11.55 -15.29
CA ASN A 325 11.65 -10.91 -15.88
C ASN A 325 11.41 -9.48 -16.40
N ASN A 326 10.57 -8.71 -15.70
CA ASN A 326 10.13 -7.35 -16.04
C ASN A 326 9.17 -7.24 -17.24
N HIS A 327 8.58 -8.34 -17.71
CA HIS A 327 7.56 -8.28 -18.75
C HIS A 327 6.18 -7.92 -18.20
N ARG A 328 5.98 -8.09 -16.88
CA ARG A 328 4.71 -7.77 -16.20
C ARG A 328 4.96 -6.95 -14.95
N VAL A 329 3.93 -6.23 -14.52
CA VAL A 329 3.94 -5.47 -13.28
C VAL A 329 2.71 -5.81 -12.46
N PHE A 330 2.95 -6.09 -11.18
CA PHE A 330 1.92 -6.12 -10.15
C PHE A 330 1.94 -4.79 -9.39
N PHE A 331 0.77 -4.19 -9.26
CA PHE A 331 0.55 -3.03 -8.42
C PHE A 331 -0.44 -3.39 -7.32
N ALA A 332 -0.14 -3.00 -6.08
CA ALA A 332 -1.07 -3.15 -4.97
C ALA A 332 -1.12 -1.86 -4.15
N SER A 333 -2.32 -1.51 -3.66
CA SER A 333 -2.50 -0.41 -2.71
C SER A 333 -3.59 -0.72 -1.68
N ASN A 334 -3.48 -0.05 -0.53
CA ASN A 334 -4.51 0.02 0.52
C ASN A 334 -4.93 1.50 0.63
N TYR A 335 -6.22 1.81 0.52
CA TYR A 335 -6.70 3.19 0.43
C TYR A 335 -8.05 3.38 1.12
N ASP A 336 -8.41 4.62 1.45
CA ASP A 336 -9.71 4.98 2.03
C ASP A 336 -10.74 5.37 0.97
N GLY A 337 -12.01 5.15 1.28
CA GLY A 337 -13.14 5.47 0.42
C GLY A 337 -13.41 4.41 -0.65
N SER A 338 -14.37 4.69 -1.52
CA SER A 338 -14.77 3.76 -2.58
C SER A 338 -13.80 3.76 -3.75
N HIS A 339 -13.82 2.68 -4.53
CA HIS A 339 -13.01 2.57 -5.75
C HIS A 339 -13.21 3.77 -6.69
N GLU A 340 -14.46 4.19 -6.92
CA GLU A 340 -14.75 5.34 -7.79
C GLU A 340 -14.11 6.62 -7.24
N SER A 341 -14.26 6.89 -5.93
CA SER A 341 -13.64 8.07 -5.31
C SER A 341 -12.11 8.06 -5.41
N TYR A 342 -11.51 6.87 -5.32
CA TYR A 342 -10.06 6.68 -5.45
C TYR A 342 -9.58 6.93 -6.88
N MET A 343 -10.29 6.42 -7.89
CA MET A 343 -9.99 6.68 -9.29
C MET A 343 -10.22 8.16 -9.66
N ASP A 344 -11.24 8.81 -9.11
CA ASP A 344 -11.50 10.23 -9.33
C ASP A 344 -10.41 11.11 -8.72
N ASP A 345 -9.94 10.78 -7.52
CA ASP A 345 -8.80 11.46 -6.88
C ASP A 345 -7.55 11.37 -7.75
N PHE A 346 -7.32 10.19 -8.30
CA PHE A 346 -6.22 9.94 -9.21
C PHE A 346 -6.29 10.79 -10.48
N ILE A 347 -7.45 10.82 -11.16
CA ILE A 347 -7.66 11.62 -12.37
C ILE A 347 -7.49 13.11 -12.07
N ASN A 348 -8.17 13.60 -11.02
CA ASN A 348 -8.33 15.03 -10.76
C ASN A 348 -7.15 15.66 -10.01
N LYS A 349 -6.46 14.90 -9.15
CA LYS A 349 -5.39 15.45 -8.30
C LYS A 349 -4.00 15.15 -8.84
N VAL A 350 -3.80 14.02 -9.50
CA VAL A 350 -2.46 13.51 -9.87
C VAL A 350 -2.43 12.80 -11.23
N GLY A 351 -3.34 13.11 -12.16
CA GLY A 351 -3.43 12.42 -13.46
C GLY A 351 -2.12 12.41 -14.25
N TRP A 352 -1.32 13.49 -14.16
CA TRP A 352 0.02 13.55 -14.75
C TRP A 352 1.00 12.54 -14.13
N GLY A 353 0.91 12.31 -12.82
CA GLY A 353 1.75 11.35 -12.09
C GLY A 353 1.37 9.91 -12.43
N LEU A 354 0.07 9.62 -12.53
CA LEU A 354 -0.39 8.33 -13.04
C LEU A 354 0.07 8.07 -14.47
N ASN A 355 0.02 9.09 -15.34
CA ASN A 355 0.48 8.95 -16.71
C ASN A 355 1.98 8.61 -16.75
N LEU A 356 2.81 9.25 -15.93
CA LEU A 356 4.23 8.91 -15.80
C LEU A 356 4.43 7.45 -15.42
N THR A 357 3.72 6.98 -14.39
CA THR A 357 3.92 5.62 -13.86
C THR A 357 3.35 4.55 -14.77
N PHE A 358 2.14 4.71 -15.29
CA PHE A 358 1.38 3.61 -15.90
C PHE A 358 1.26 3.67 -17.43
N THR A 359 1.72 4.72 -18.13
CA THR A 359 1.66 4.77 -19.62
C THR A 359 2.37 3.59 -20.30
N ASN A 360 3.31 2.96 -19.59
CA ASN A 360 4.09 1.84 -20.09
C ASN A 360 3.40 0.49 -19.85
N GLY A 361 2.23 0.45 -19.20
CA GLY A 361 1.39 -0.74 -19.11
C GLY A 361 0.48 -0.89 -20.33
N VAL A 362 0.28 -2.12 -20.78
CA VAL A 362 -0.70 -2.45 -21.83
C VAL A 362 -2.10 -2.02 -21.38
N GLY A 363 -2.91 -1.53 -22.33
CA GLY A 363 -4.25 -1.00 -22.06
C GLY A 363 -4.28 0.42 -21.50
N TYR A 364 -3.18 0.98 -21.00
CA TYR A 364 -3.20 2.36 -20.47
C TYR A 364 -3.54 3.37 -21.58
N PRO A 365 -4.46 4.32 -21.35
CA PRO A 365 -4.91 5.25 -22.39
C PRO A 365 -3.78 6.08 -22.97
N THR A 366 -3.91 6.43 -24.24
CA THR A 366 -2.87 7.18 -24.98
C THR A 366 -2.51 8.49 -24.27
N THR A 367 -1.23 8.66 -24.00
CA THR A 367 -0.66 9.88 -23.42
C THR A 367 -0.09 10.78 -24.50
N ARG A 368 0.09 12.05 -24.16
CA ARG A 368 0.92 12.98 -24.94
C ARG A 368 2.07 13.47 -24.08
N TRP A 369 3.29 13.25 -24.58
CA TRP A 369 4.54 13.56 -23.88
C TRP A 369 4.60 12.94 -22.48
N ILE A 370 4.10 11.71 -22.33
CA ILE A 370 3.96 10.94 -21.09
C ILE A 370 3.12 11.57 -19.96
N ILE A 371 2.87 12.89 -19.97
CA ILE A 371 2.21 13.60 -18.86
C ILE A 371 0.77 14.03 -19.14
N LYS A 372 0.38 14.26 -20.40
CA LYS A 372 -0.96 14.80 -20.76
C LYS A 372 -1.89 13.71 -21.28
N GLN A 373 -3.21 13.97 -21.22
CA GLN A 373 -4.28 13.05 -21.62
C GLN A 373 -4.30 11.82 -20.71
N GLY A 374 -4.03 10.62 -21.21
CA GLY A 374 -3.92 9.42 -20.37
C GLY A 374 -5.11 9.26 -19.42
N ALA A 375 -4.87 9.33 -18.11
CA ALA A 375 -5.87 9.27 -17.04
C ALA A 375 -7.06 10.23 -17.23
N ASN A 376 -6.85 11.42 -17.81
CA ASN A 376 -7.94 12.36 -18.09
C ASN A 376 -8.93 11.86 -19.15
N ARG A 377 -8.58 10.80 -19.91
CA ARG A 377 -9.53 10.03 -20.73
C ARG A 377 -10.27 9.05 -19.82
N GLU A 378 -11.15 9.59 -18.97
CA GLU A 378 -11.72 8.91 -17.80
C GLU A 378 -12.28 7.50 -18.11
N HIS A 379 -13.15 7.37 -19.12
CA HIS A 379 -13.74 6.07 -19.44
C HIS A 379 -12.68 5.03 -19.82
N ALA A 380 -11.71 5.41 -20.65
CA ALA A 380 -10.64 4.50 -21.07
C ALA A 380 -9.79 4.09 -19.87
N PHE A 381 -9.43 5.05 -19.03
CA PHE A 381 -8.67 4.81 -17.81
C PHE A 381 -9.40 3.88 -16.85
N LYS A 382 -10.66 4.19 -16.49
CA LYS A 382 -11.46 3.38 -15.56
C LYS A 382 -11.72 1.96 -16.11
N TYR A 383 -11.95 1.81 -17.42
CA TYR A 383 -12.09 0.49 -18.04
C TYR A 383 -10.82 -0.33 -17.96
N THR A 384 -9.66 0.26 -18.28
CA THR A 384 -8.36 -0.42 -18.17
C THR A 384 -8.10 -0.85 -16.74
N GLN A 385 -8.31 0.04 -15.76
CA GLN A 385 -8.13 -0.24 -14.34
C GLN A 385 -8.98 -1.42 -13.90
N ARG A 386 -10.30 -1.39 -14.15
CA ARG A 386 -11.21 -2.49 -13.78
C ARG A 386 -10.89 -3.80 -14.50
N ARG A 387 -10.48 -3.78 -15.79
CA ARG A 387 -10.08 -4.99 -16.53
C ARG A 387 -8.83 -5.65 -15.96
N HIS A 388 -7.86 -4.85 -15.53
CA HIS A 388 -6.58 -5.35 -15.01
C HIS A 388 -6.61 -5.58 -13.50
N GLN A 389 -7.65 -5.13 -12.82
CA GLN A 389 -7.88 -5.41 -11.41
C GLN A 389 -8.17 -6.91 -11.21
N ILE A 390 -7.50 -7.49 -10.21
CA ILE A 390 -7.71 -8.88 -9.79
C ILE A 390 -8.32 -8.90 -8.37
N PRO A 391 -9.19 -9.88 -8.08
CA PRO A 391 -9.76 -10.03 -6.74
C PRO A 391 -8.67 -10.39 -5.72
N THR A 392 -8.87 -10.00 -4.47
CA THR A 392 -8.01 -10.43 -3.37
C THR A 392 -8.68 -11.58 -2.63
N GLU A 393 -7.97 -12.67 -2.41
CA GLU A 393 -8.56 -13.87 -1.79
C GLU A 393 -8.75 -13.68 -0.28
N VAL A 394 -7.80 -13.01 0.37
CA VAL A 394 -7.80 -12.71 1.81
C VAL A 394 -7.15 -11.36 2.02
N TRP A 395 -7.80 -10.41 2.70
CA TRP A 395 -7.25 -9.10 3.03
C TRP A 395 -7.44 -8.78 4.52
N TYR A 396 -6.36 -8.35 5.16
CA TYR A 396 -6.32 -7.98 6.58
C TYR A 396 -5.88 -6.53 6.73
N LYS A 397 -6.49 -5.84 7.70
CA LYS A 397 -6.14 -4.50 8.20
C LYS A 397 -6.18 -4.55 9.73
N ALA A 398 -5.12 -4.15 10.40
CA ALA A 398 -5.04 -4.22 11.87
C ALA A 398 -5.97 -3.25 12.60
N TYR A 399 -6.39 -2.17 11.95
CA TYR A 399 -7.16 -1.08 12.55
C TYR A 399 -8.43 -0.78 11.72
N PRO A 400 -9.38 -1.73 11.65
CA PRO A 400 -10.63 -1.54 10.90
C PRO A 400 -11.38 -0.28 11.39
N GLY A 401 -12.07 0.39 10.47
CA GLY A 401 -12.83 1.61 10.77
C GLY A 401 -12.02 2.90 10.87
N LEU A 402 -10.68 2.86 10.82
CA LEU A 402 -9.84 4.06 10.81
C LEU A 402 -9.32 4.40 9.41
N THR A 403 -9.55 5.64 8.96
CA THR A 403 -8.96 6.19 7.73
C THR A 403 -7.58 6.80 8.00
N ALA A 404 -6.76 7.02 6.96
CA ALA A 404 -5.48 7.71 7.06
C ALA A 404 -5.63 9.13 7.65
N VAL A 405 -6.78 9.79 7.41
CA VAL A 405 -7.12 11.08 8.03
C VAL A 405 -7.37 10.91 9.52
N ASP A 406 -8.09 9.87 9.95
CA ASP A 406 -8.28 9.56 11.37
C ASP A 406 -6.93 9.26 12.04
N LEU A 407 -6.06 8.47 11.38
CA LEU A 407 -4.72 8.20 11.90
C LEU A 407 -3.92 9.49 12.13
N ALA A 408 -3.94 10.41 11.15
CA ALA A 408 -3.27 11.70 11.29
C ALA A 408 -3.88 12.57 12.39
N ARG A 409 -5.21 12.59 12.52
CA ARG A 409 -5.92 13.31 13.59
C ARG A 409 -5.52 12.76 14.96
N ASN A 410 -5.58 11.43 15.13
CA ASN A 410 -5.30 10.79 16.41
C ASN A 410 -3.85 11.01 16.86
N SER A 411 -2.88 11.00 15.93
CA SER A 411 -1.50 11.38 16.24
C SER A 411 -1.38 12.83 16.73
N ARG A 412 -2.15 13.77 16.16
CA ARG A 412 -2.16 15.18 16.63
C ARG A 412 -2.83 15.33 18.01
N ILE A 413 -3.89 14.56 18.28
CA ILE A 413 -4.52 14.52 19.61
C ILE A 413 -3.49 14.10 20.65
N ARG A 414 -2.75 13.01 20.40
CA ARG A 414 -1.66 12.54 21.26
C ARG A 414 -0.58 13.61 21.45
N GLN A 415 -0.12 14.23 20.37
CA GLN A 415 0.87 15.31 20.44
C GLN A 415 0.41 16.46 21.34
N GLY A 416 -0.86 16.86 21.29
CA GLY A 416 -1.36 17.92 22.16
C GLY A 416 -1.58 17.52 23.63
N VAL A 417 -1.54 16.22 23.95
CA VAL A 417 -1.41 15.72 25.33
C VAL A 417 0.03 15.84 25.81
N GLU A 418 0.98 15.42 24.97
CA GLU A 418 2.41 15.34 25.32
C GLU A 418 3.12 16.71 25.27
N ILE A 419 2.67 17.62 24.39
CA ILE A 419 3.26 18.93 24.16
C ILE A 419 2.28 20.01 24.59
N ARG A 420 2.75 20.92 25.45
CA ARG A 420 1.95 22.05 25.92
C ARG A 420 1.80 23.11 24.83
N GLN A 421 0.54 23.43 24.50
CA GLN A 421 0.16 24.55 23.65
C GLN A 421 0.48 25.89 24.33
N SER A 422 0.82 26.89 23.53
CA SER A 422 1.35 28.18 23.99
C SER A 422 0.26 29.20 24.31
N ASN A 423 -0.92 29.08 23.70
CA ASN A 423 -2.02 30.05 23.81
C ASN A 423 -3.40 29.41 23.68
N ASP A 424 -4.45 30.18 23.95
CA ASP A 424 -5.84 29.71 23.96
C ASP A 424 -6.35 29.30 22.56
N ALA A 425 -5.82 29.89 21.49
CA ALA A 425 -6.20 29.52 20.13
C ALA A 425 -5.69 28.13 19.76
N GLU A 426 -4.43 27.81 20.09
CA GLU A 426 -3.86 26.47 19.92
C GLU A 426 -4.58 25.43 20.79
N ILE A 427 -5.02 25.80 22.00
CA ILE A 427 -5.83 24.89 22.84
C ILE A 427 -7.18 24.61 22.17
N ARG A 428 -7.84 25.63 21.61
CA ARG A 428 -9.10 25.45 20.86
C ARG A 428 -8.91 24.56 19.62
N GLU A 429 -7.83 24.76 18.88
CA GLU A 429 -7.50 23.92 17.72
C GLU A 429 -7.30 22.46 18.15
N TRP A 430 -6.56 22.21 19.23
CA TRP A 430 -6.40 20.84 19.74
C TRP A 430 -7.71 20.24 20.25
N LEU A 431 -8.53 21.00 20.98
CA LEU A 431 -9.83 20.54 21.46
C LEU A 431 -10.79 20.20 20.30
N SER A 432 -10.71 20.88 19.16
CA SER A 432 -11.56 20.59 17.99
C SER A 432 -11.18 19.31 17.26
N LEU A 433 -10.02 18.72 17.55
CA LEU A 433 -9.62 17.41 17.03
C LEU A 433 -10.24 16.24 17.81
N ILE A 434 -10.66 16.47 19.06
CA ILE A 434 -11.19 15.45 19.98
C ILE A 434 -12.69 15.31 19.77
#